data_AF-A0A8J1YVK3-F1
#
_entry.id   AF-A0A8J1YVK3-F1
#
_cell.length_a   1.000
_cell.length_b   1.000
_cell.length_c   1.000
_cell.angle_alpha   90.00
_cell.angle_beta   90.00
_cell.angle_gamma   90.00
#
_symmetry.space_group_name_H-M   'P 1'
#
loop_
_entity.id
_entity.type
_entity.pdbx_description
1 polymer ?
#
loop_
_entity_poly.entity_id
_entity_poly.type
_entity_poly.pdbx_seq_one_letter_code
_entity_poly.pdbx_strand_id
1 'polypeptide(L)' 'MGHKSNPYKKARSAFRWKWKKKRTRRLQKKRRKMRQRSK' A
#
# COMPACT_ATOMS: atom_id res chain seq x y z
N MET A 1 12.10 -3.23 4.65
CA MET A 1 11.02 -4.22 4.40
C MET A 1 10.85 -4.43 2.89
N GLY A 2 11.78 -5.18 2.29
CA GLY A 2 11.69 -5.59 0.89
C GLY A 2 10.70 -6.74 0.75
N HIS A 3 9.86 -6.71 -0.28
CA HIS A 3 8.98 -7.84 -0.57
C HIS A 3 9.84 -9.04 -0.98
N LYS A 4 9.78 -10.16 -0.22
CA LYS A 4 10.42 -11.45 -0.58
C LYS A 4 9.91 -12.04 -1.91
N SER A 5 8.87 -11.46 -2.51
CA SER A 5 8.25 -11.94 -3.75
C SER A 5 8.05 -10.78 -4.73
N ASN A 6 8.47 -10.99 -5.98
CA ASN A 6 8.31 -10.03 -7.08
C ASN A 6 6.81 -9.64 -7.23
N PRO A 7 6.39 -8.43 -6.79
CA PRO A 7 4.97 -8.10 -6.58
C PRO A 7 4.18 -7.95 -7.89
N TYR A 8 4.86 -8.01 -9.03
CA TYR A 8 4.27 -7.99 -10.36
C TYR A 8 3.82 -9.39 -10.83
N LYS A 9 4.36 -10.47 -10.26
CA LYS A 9 3.90 -11.83 -10.60
C LYS A 9 2.47 -12.02 -10.12
N LYS A 10 1.58 -12.36 -11.06
CA LYS A 10 0.15 -12.59 -10.84
C LYS A 10 -0.23 -14.07 -10.70
N ALA A 11 0.70 -14.94 -10.34
CA ALA A 11 0.48 -16.39 -10.27
C ALA A 11 -0.67 -16.83 -9.33
N ARG A 12 -1.10 -15.96 -8.39
CA ARG A 12 -2.19 -16.22 -7.44
C ARG A 12 -3.47 -15.41 -7.72
N SER A 13 -3.73 -14.99 -8.96
CA SER A 13 -4.84 -14.07 -9.31
C SER A 13 -4.91 -12.83 -8.41
N ALA A 14 -3.75 -12.38 -7.92
CA ALA A 14 -3.66 -11.33 -6.93
C ALA A 14 -4.06 -9.98 -7.55
N PHE A 15 -4.76 -9.16 -6.76
CA PHE A 15 -5.16 -7.81 -7.15
C PHE A 15 -3.96 -7.00 -7.65
N ARG A 16 -4.10 -6.31 -8.79
CA ARG A 16 -2.99 -5.63 -9.48
C ARG A 16 -2.22 -4.73 -8.51
N TRP A 17 -0.93 -5.01 -8.39
CA TRP A 17 -0.02 -4.33 -7.46
C TRP A 17 -0.09 -2.79 -7.53
N LYS A 18 -0.16 -2.21 -8.74
CA LYS A 18 -0.28 -0.75 -8.93
C LYS A 18 -1.48 -0.17 -8.16
N TRP A 19 -2.63 -0.83 -8.23
CA TRP A 19 -3.84 -0.39 -7.53
C TRP A 19 -3.75 -0.64 -6.02
N LYS A 20 -3.17 -1.77 -5.60
CA LYS A 20 -2.87 -2.04 -4.17
C LYS A 20 -1.93 -0.97 -3.58
N LYS A 21 -0.90 -0.56 -4.33
CA LYS A 21 0.05 0.51 -3.96
C LYS A 21 -0.65 1.88 -3.86
N LYS A 22 -1.53 2.21 -4.81
CA LYS A 22 -2.33 3.45 -4.76
C LYS A 22 -3.25 3.49 -3.53
N ARG A 23 -3.94 2.38 -3.23
CA ARG A 23 -4.85 2.25 -2.08
C ARG A 23 -4.11 2.44 -0.75
N THR A 24 -3.02 1.73 -0.55
CA THR A 24 -2.21 1.79 0.68
C THR A 24 -1.59 3.18 0.89
N ARG A 25 -1.07 3.82 -0.16
CA ARG A 25 -0.55 5.21 -0.07
C ARG A 25 -1.61 6.22 0.38
N ARG A 26 -2.85 6.12 -0.13
CA ARG A 26 -3.97 6.99 0.29
C ARG A 26 -4.28 6.81 1.78
N LEU A 27 -4.34 5.57 2.24
CA LEU A 27 -4.59 5.25 3.65
C LEU A 27 -3.48 5.79 4.56
N GLN A 28 -2.22 5.63 4.16
CA GLN A 28 -1.07 6.12 4.91
C GLN A 28 -1.07 7.65 5.02
N LYS A 29 -1.45 8.37 3.94
CA LYS A 29 -1.61 9.83 3.96
C LYS A 29 -2.72 10.27 4.94
N LYS A 30 -3.88 9.59 4.94
CA LYS A 30 -4.96 9.86 5.91
C LYS A 30 -4.47 9.67 7.36
N ARG A 31 -3.84 8.52 7.65
CA ARG A 31 -3.29 8.23 8.98
C ARG A 31 -2.25 9.26 9.43
N ARG A 32 -1.39 9.73 8.52
CA ARG A 32 -0.38 10.76 8.81
C ARG A 32 -1.04 12.10 9.18
N LYS A 33 -2.05 12.53 8.43
CA LYS A 33 -2.80 13.76 8.75
C LYS A 33 -3.50 13.67 10.11
N MET A 34 -4.14 12.54 10.42
CA MET A 34 -4.78 12.36 11.73
C MET A 34 -3.75 12.41 12.86
N ARG A 35 -2.62 11.70 12.72
CA ARG A 35 -1.53 11.75 13.72
C ARG A 35 -0.95 13.14 13.93
N GLN A 36 -0.88 13.96 12.89
CA GLN A 36 -0.42 15.34 13.02
C GLN A 36 -1.42 16.24 13.76
N ARG A 37 -2.73 15.95 13.66
CA ARG A 37 -3.77 16.67 14.40
C ARG A 37 -3.88 16.26 15.88
N SER A 38 -3.51 15.02 16.17
CA SER A 38 -3.51 14.47 17.53
C SER A 38 -2.22 14.75 18.29
N LYS A 39 -1.21 15.32 17.63
CA LYS A 39 -0.02 15.91 18.24
C LYS A 39 -0.28 17.40 18.41
#